data_AF-A0A2M9QB57-F1
#
_entry.id   AF-A0A2M9QB57-F1
#
_cell.length_a   1.000
_cell.length_b   1.000
_cell.length_c   1.000
_cell.angle_alpha   90.00
_cell.angle_beta   90.00
_cell.angle_gamma   90.00
#
_symmetry.space_group_name_H-M   'P 1'
#
loop_
_entity.id
_entity.type
_entity.pdbx_description
1 polymer ?
#
loop_
_entity_poly.entity_id
_entity_poly.type
_entity_poly.pdbx_seq_one_letter_code
_entity_poly.pdbx_strand_id
1 'polypeptide(L)'
;YEAHQKADEQETVDHRERAIKQQQNKFILSAILSLPLLWTMVGHFSFTSFLYVPQFLMNPWVQLVLATPVQFIIGKQFYVGAYKALRNGSANMDVLVVMGTSAAYFYSVYQAIVTAGSHHAPHLYFETSAVLITLILLGKLFEAKAKGRSSEA
;
A
#
# COMPACT_ATOMS: atom_id res chain seq x y z
N TYR A 1 -1.55 -3.26 44.94
CA TYR A 1 -0.41 -3.34 44.01
C TYR A 1 -0.67 -4.32 42.87
N GLU A 2 -1.02 -5.59 43.13
CA GLU A 2 -1.36 -6.55 42.05
C GLU A 2 -2.57 -6.17 41.17
N ALA A 3 -3.58 -5.49 41.75
CA ALA A 3 -4.76 -5.05 40.99
C ALA A 3 -4.45 -3.93 39.97
N HIS A 4 -3.46 -3.07 40.23
CA HIS A 4 -3.02 -2.07 39.27
C HIS A 4 -2.13 -2.68 38.18
N GLN A 5 -1.32 -3.68 38.53
CA GLN A 5 -0.47 -4.38 37.57
C GLN A 5 -1.29 -5.20 36.56
N LYS A 6 -2.36 -5.87 37.00
CA LYS A 6 -3.31 -6.56 36.11
C LYS A 6 -4.11 -5.60 35.22
N ALA A 7 -4.45 -4.42 35.73
CA ALA A 7 -5.15 -3.40 34.93
C ALA A 7 -4.24 -2.81 33.83
N ASP A 8 -2.97 -2.53 34.15
CA ASP A 8 -1.97 -2.08 33.17
C ASP A 8 -1.68 -3.15 32.09
N GLU A 9 -1.57 -4.42 32.51
CA GLU A 9 -1.41 -5.55 31.58
C GLU A 9 -2.63 -5.72 30.67
N GLN A 10 -3.85 -5.55 31.20
CA GLN A 10 -5.07 -5.63 30.38
C GLN A 10 -5.23 -4.46 29.41
N GLU A 11 -4.90 -3.23 29.81
CA GLU A 11 -4.93 -2.07 28.91
C GLU A 11 -3.92 -2.20 27.78
N THR A 12 -2.68 -2.61 28.08
CA THR A 12 -1.63 -2.77 27.06
C THR A 12 -1.95 -3.84 26.02
N VAL A 13 -2.60 -4.94 26.43
CA VAL A 13 -3.08 -5.99 25.52
C VAL A 13 -4.19 -5.46 24.60
N ASP A 14 -5.21 -4.78 25.15
CA ASP A 14 -6.32 -4.22 24.34
C ASP A 14 -5.83 -3.16 23.33
N HIS A 15 -4.89 -2.29 23.73
CA HIS A 15 -4.27 -1.33 22.81
C HIS A 15 -3.54 -2.01 21.65
N ARG A 16 -2.85 -3.12 21.91
CA ARG A 16 -2.10 -3.89 20.91
C ARG A 16 -3.03 -4.58 19.92
N GLU A 17 -4.09 -5.23 20.41
CA GLU A 17 -5.10 -5.87 19.57
C GLU A 17 -5.79 -4.86 18.65
N ARG A 18 -6.17 -3.69 19.19
CA ARG A 18 -6.76 -2.59 18.39
C ARG A 18 -5.82 -2.12 17.29
N ALA A 19 -4.53 -1.96 17.58
CA ALA A 19 -3.53 -1.55 16.59
C ALA A 19 -3.39 -2.58 15.46
N ILE A 20 -3.36 -3.88 15.80
CA ILE A 20 -3.33 -4.97 14.80
C ILE A 20 -4.59 -4.94 13.94
N LYS A 21 -5.76 -4.78 14.55
CA LYS A 21 -7.06 -4.75 13.85
C LYS A 21 -7.15 -3.55 12.90
N GLN A 22 -6.65 -2.38 13.29
CA GLN A 22 -6.54 -1.22 12.41
C GLN A 22 -5.61 -1.49 11.22
N GLN A 23 -4.47 -2.15 11.44
CA GLN A 23 -3.55 -2.49 10.35
C GLN A 23 -4.16 -3.52 9.39
N GLN A 24 -4.92 -4.49 9.92
CA GLN A 24 -5.68 -5.45 9.11
C GLN A 24 -6.71 -4.74 8.24
N ASN A 25 -7.48 -3.81 8.79
CA ASN A 25 -8.49 -3.06 8.03
C ASN A 25 -7.86 -2.24 6.91
N LYS A 26 -6.72 -1.59 7.17
CA LYS A 26 -5.96 -0.86 6.14
C LYS A 26 -5.47 -1.80 5.04
N PHE A 27 -4.97 -2.97 5.41
CA PHE A 27 -4.55 -3.98 4.44
C PHE A 27 -5.71 -4.52 3.61
N ILE A 28 -6.86 -4.84 4.22
CA ILE A 28 -8.03 -5.32 3.50
C ILE A 28 -8.51 -4.25 2.51
N LEU A 29 -8.60 -3.00 2.95
CA LEU A 29 -8.98 -1.89 2.08
C LEU A 29 -7.98 -1.70 0.93
N SER A 30 -6.68 -1.80 1.20
CA SER A 30 -5.64 -1.68 0.17
C SER A 30 -5.69 -2.85 -0.80
N ALA A 31 -5.88 -4.06 -0.30
CA ALA A 31 -6.01 -5.26 -1.11
C ALA A 31 -7.21 -5.15 -2.06
N ILE A 32 -8.38 -4.76 -1.57
CA ILE A 32 -9.58 -4.57 -2.40
C ILE A 32 -9.35 -3.54 -3.50
N LEU A 33 -8.71 -2.41 -3.19
CA LEU A 33 -8.43 -1.36 -4.18
C LEU A 33 -7.32 -1.73 -5.17
N SER A 34 -6.32 -2.48 -4.71
CA SER A 34 -5.19 -2.92 -5.53
C SER A 34 -5.51 -4.14 -6.38
N LEU A 35 -6.50 -4.96 -6.01
CA LEU A 35 -6.85 -6.21 -6.72
C LEU A 35 -7.24 -5.96 -8.19
N PRO A 36 -8.12 -4.99 -8.51
CA PRO A 36 -8.41 -4.63 -9.90
C PRO A 36 -7.17 -4.16 -10.68
N LEU A 37 -6.26 -3.42 -10.03
CA LEU A 37 -5.01 -2.95 -10.64
C LEU A 37 -3.99 -4.09 -10.83
N LEU A 38 -3.97 -5.06 -9.92
CA LEU A 38 -3.14 -6.25 -10.03
C LEU A 38 -3.67 -7.12 -11.20
N TRP A 39 -4.99 -7.18 -11.38
CA TRP A 39 -5.61 -7.86 -12.52
C TRP A 39 -5.20 -7.24 -13.86
N THR A 40 -5.17 -5.90 -13.97
CA THR A 40 -4.69 -5.24 -15.19
C THR A 40 -3.23 -5.55 -15.46
N MET A 41 -2.39 -5.54 -14.42
CA MET A 41 -0.97 -5.89 -14.53
C MET A 41 -0.78 -7.31 -15.08
N VAL A 42 -1.57 -8.27 -14.59
CA VAL A 42 -1.51 -9.67 -15.04
C VAL A 42 -1.97 -9.79 -16.49
N GLY A 43 -3.04 -9.11 -16.89
CA GLY A 43 -3.54 -9.17 -18.27
C GLY A 43 -2.59 -8.56 -19.31
N HIS A 44 -1.63 -7.72 -18.90
CA HIS A 44 -0.61 -7.16 -19.79
C HIS A 44 0.54 -8.12 -20.12
N PHE A 45 0.71 -9.24 -19.40
CA PHE A 45 1.75 -10.21 -19.75
C PHE A 45 1.36 -11.03 -20.98
N SER A 46 2.34 -11.26 -21.86
CA SER A 46 2.14 -12.01 -23.11
C SER A 46 1.52 -13.40 -22.89
N PHE A 47 1.89 -14.10 -21.80
CA PHE A 47 1.35 -15.42 -21.47
C PHE A 47 -0.10 -15.42 -20.97
N THR A 48 -0.62 -14.28 -20.53
CA THR A 48 -1.98 -14.07 -19.99
C THR A 48 -2.82 -13.12 -20.86
N SER A 49 -2.36 -12.83 -22.08
CA SER A 49 -3.07 -12.01 -23.06
C SER A 49 -4.47 -12.53 -23.43
N PHE A 50 -4.77 -13.80 -23.12
CA PHE A 50 -6.10 -14.40 -23.28
C PHE A 50 -7.10 -13.99 -22.17
N LEU A 51 -6.63 -13.39 -21.07
CA LEU A 51 -7.49 -12.96 -19.99
C LEU A 51 -8.23 -11.69 -20.39
N TYR A 52 -9.55 -11.73 -20.25
CA TYR A 52 -10.38 -10.55 -20.44
C TYR A 52 -10.07 -9.52 -19.35
N VAL A 53 -9.54 -8.37 -19.76
CA VAL A 53 -9.41 -7.22 -18.89
C VAL A 53 -10.46 -6.18 -19.28
N PRO A 54 -11.32 -5.77 -18.34
CA PRO A 54 -12.30 -4.74 -18.62
C PRO A 54 -11.64 -3.45 -19.13
N GLN A 55 -12.14 -2.92 -20.26
CA GLN A 55 -11.61 -1.70 -20.88
C GLN A 55 -11.64 -0.47 -19.96
N PHE A 56 -12.57 -0.43 -19.00
CA PHE A 56 -12.61 0.66 -18.03
C PHE A 56 -11.40 0.66 -17.08
N LEU A 57 -10.82 -0.50 -16.75
CA LEU A 57 -9.61 -0.60 -15.92
C LEU A 57 -8.34 -0.26 -16.70
N MET A 58 -8.41 -0.27 -18.03
CA MET A 58 -7.33 0.19 -18.91
C MET A 58 -7.31 1.72 -19.05
N ASN A 59 -8.32 2.42 -18.53
CA ASN A 59 -8.38 3.86 -18.59
C ASN A 59 -7.41 4.48 -17.57
N PRO A 60 -6.46 5.35 -18.01
CA PRO A 60 -5.49 6.00 -17.13
C PRO A 60 -6.13 6.73 -15.94
N TRP A 61 -7.29 7.35 -16.15
CA TRP A 61 -7.99 8.12 -15.13
C TRP A 61 -8.62 7.21 -14.06
N VAL A 62 -9.14 6.05 -14.47
CA VAL A 62 -9.68 5.06 -13.52
C VAL A 62 -8.56 4.49 -12.67
N GLN A 63 -7.41 4.15 -13.28
CA GLN A 63 -6.25 3.67 -12.54
C GLN A 63 -5.73 4.71 -11.56
N LEU A 64 -5.68 5.98 -11.96
CA LEU A 64 -5.31 7.09 -11.09
C LEU A 64 -6.26 7.19 -9.90
N VAL A 65 -7.58 7.16 -10.12
CA VAL A 65 -8.60 7.25 -9.05
C VAL A 65 -8.49 6.08 -8.06
N LEU A 66 -8.18 4.87 -8.53
CA LEU A 66 -7.98 3.70 -7.66
C LEU A 66 -6.64 3.72 -6.92
N ALA A 67 -5.56 4.15 -7.58
CA ALA A 67 -4.23 4.19 -7.00
C ALA A 67 -4.07 5.33 -5.98
N THR A 68 -4.73 6.48 -6.19
CA THR A 68 -4.66 7.66 -5.31
C THR A 68 -4.97 7.35 -3.83
N PRO A 69 -6.11 6.71 -3.47
CA PRO A 69 -6.40 6.39 -2.08
C PRO A 69 -5.41 5.39 -1.49
N VAL A 70 -4.93 4.41 -2.28
CA VAL A 70 -3.90 3.48 -1.83
C VAL A 70 -2.59 4.23 -1.55
N GLN A 71 -2.17 5.11 -2.46
CA GLN A 71 -0.95 5.90 -2.35
C GLN A 71 -0.98 6.85 -1.15
N PHE A 72 -1.98 7.71 -1.07
CA PHE A 72 -1.97 8.85 -0.15
C PHE A 72 -2.75 8.65 1.13
N ILE A 73 -3.79 7.79 1.15
CA ILE A 73 -4.57 7.53 2.37
C ILE A 73 -3.97 6.37 3.13
N ILE A 74 -3.81 5.22 2.46
CA ILE A 74 -3.28 4.01 3.09
C ILE A 74 -1.76 4.12 3.26
N GLY A 75 -1.07 4.61 2.23
CA GLY A 75 0.37 4.85 2.25
C GLY A 75 0.80 6.00 3.18
N LYS A 76 -0.13 6.83 3.69
CA LYS A 76 0.17 7.98 4.57
C LYS A 76 1.11 7.64 5.72
N GLN A 77 0.96 6.45 6.30
CA GLN A 77 1.82 5.99 7.39
C GLN A 77 3.31 5.94 7.00
N PHE A 78 3.61 5.54 5.77
CA PHE A 78 4.98 5.51 5.25
C PHE A 78 5.49 6.92 4.96
N TYR A 79 4.65 7.80 4.41
CA TYR A 79 5.03 9.21 4.21
C TYR A 79 5.41 9.90 5.51
N VAL A 80 4.63 9.69 6.58
CA VAL A 80 4.93 10.24 7.90
C VAL A 80 6.22 9.65 8.46
N GLY A 81 6.43 8.33 8.34
CA GLY A 81 7.65 7.66 8.78
C GLY A 81 8.89 8.14 8.01
N ALA A 82 8.79 8.25 6.69
CA ALA A 82 9.84 8.73 5.81
C ALA A 82 10.22 10.19 6.12
N TYR A 83 9.23 11.07 6.28
CA TYR A 83 9.47 12.47 6.61
C TYR A 83 10.21 12.63 7.95
N LYS A 84 9.81 11.87 8.98
CA LYS A 84 10.49 11.86 10.28
C LYS A 84 11.93 11.35 10.16
N ALA A 85 12.15 10.27 9.40
CA ALA A 85 13.49 9.71 9.20
C ALA A 85 14.42 10.70 8.50
N LEU A 86 13.96 11.32 7.40
CA LEU A 86 14.71 12.31 6.64
C LEU A 86 15.04 13.54 7.49
N ARG A 87 14.07 14.04 8.25
CA ARG A 87 14.28 15.19 9.14
C ARG A 87 15.37 14.92 10.19
N ASN A 88 15.52 13.65 10.60
CA ASN A 88 16.55 13.23 11.53
C ASN A 88 17.88 12.83 10.84
N GLY A 89 18.03 13.11 9.54
CA GLY A 89 19.25 12.79 8.77
C GLY A 89 19.45 11.29 8.51
N SER A 90 18.38 10.49 8.60
CA SER A 90 18.43 9.03 8.46
C SER A 90 17.52 8.54 7.33
N ALA A 91 17.79 7.34 6.82
CA ALA A 91 16.90 6.63 5.91
C ALA A 91 16.45 5.31 6.55
N ASN A 92 15.14 5.06 6.54
CA ASN A 92 14.56 3.82 7.04
C ASN A 92 13.74 3.12 5.93
N MET A 93 13.15 1.97 6.26
CA MET A 93 12.28 1.22 5.33
C MET A 93 11.21 2.13 4.69
N ASP A 94 10.57 2.99 5.47
CA ASP A 94 9.49 3.84 5.00
C ASP A 94 9.96 4.84 3.91
N VAL A 95 11.22 5.30 3.98
CA VAL A 95 11.82 6.18 2.95
C VAL A 95 11.91 5.47 1.59
N LEU A 96 12.44 4.24 1.58
CA LEU A 96 12.56 3.47 0.33
C LEU A 96 11.18 3.18 -0.28
N VAL A 97 10.21 2.86 0.57
CA VAL A 97 8.82 2.61 0.15
C VAL A 97 8.21 3.85 -0.49
N VAL A 98 8.30 5.00 0.19
CA VAL A 98 7.74 6.26 -0.31
C VAL A 98 8.42 6.69 -1.60
N MET A 99 9.75 6.58 -1.68
CA MET A 99 10.50 6.97 -2.87
C MET A 99 10.10 6.14 -4.08
N GLY A 100 10.10 4.80 -3.96
CA GLY A 100 9.76 3.91 -5.07
C GLY A 100 8.30 4.05 -5.52
N THR A 101 7.36 4.06 -4.58
CA THR A 101 5.92 4.15 -4.89
C THR A 101 5.55 5.52 -5.44
N SER A 102 6.13 6.60 -4.90
CA SER A 102 5.91 7.96 -5.43
C SER A 102 6.51 8.12 -6.82
N ALA A 103 7.72 7.58 -7.06
CA ALA A 103 8.34 7.64 -8.38
C ALA A 103 7.45 6.95 -9.43
N ALA A 104 6.96 5.75 -9.14
CA ALA A 104 6.03 5.04 -10.02
C ALA A 104 4.72 5.82 -10.23
N TYR A 105 4.14 6.37 -9.15
CA TYR A 105 2.89 7.12 -9.21
C TYR A 105 3.02 8.39 -10.05
N PHE A 106 3.99 9.27 -9.75
CA PHE A 106 4.15 10.53 -10.46
C PHE A 106 4.61 10.34 -11.90
N TYR A 107 5.43 9.33 -12.18
CA TYR A 107 5.75 8.95 -13.56
C TYR A 107 4.49 8.57 -14.34
N SER A 108 3.60 7.79 -13.72
CA SER A 108 2.33 7.39 -14.34
C SER A 108 1.40 8.57 -14.57
N VAL A 109 1.33 9.51 -13.62
CA VAL A 109 0.57 10.77 -13.81
C VAL A 109 1.12 11.57 -14.98
N TYR A 110 2.45 11.73 -15.05
CA TYR A 110 3.10 12.44 -16.14
C TYR A 110 2.78 11.79 -17.50
N GLN A 111 2.94 10.47 -17.60
CA GLN A 111 2.61 9.73 -18.83
C GLN A 111 1.13 9.83 -19.20
N ALA A 112 0.23 9.72 -18.22
CA ALA A 112 -1.21 9.84 -18.44
C ALA A 112 -1.58 11.22 -19.00
N ILE A 113 -0.93 12.29 -18.55
CA ILE A 113 -1.16 13.66 -19.05
C ILE A 113 -0.56 13.85 -20.46
N VAL A 114 0.67 13.41 -20.68
CA VAL A 114 1.36 13.60 -21.97
C VAL A 114 0.71 12.79 -23.09
N THR A 115 0.19 11.61 -22.76
CA THR A 115 -0.51 10.75 -23.72
C THR A 115 -2.01 11.03 -23.83
N ALA A 116 -2.56 11.93 -23.00
CA ALA A 116 -3.96 12.34 -23.07
C ALA A 116 -4.24 13.02 -24.42
N GLY A 117 -4.87 12.29 -25.34
CA GLY A 117 -5.17 12.76 -26.71
C GLY A 117 -4.31 12.12 -27.81
N SER A 118 -3.34 11.27 -27.44
CA SER A 118 -2.59 10.44 -28.39
C SER A 118 -3.19 9.03 -28.48
N HIS A 119 -3.15 8.40 -29.66
CA HIS A 119 -3.65 7.01 -29.85
C HIS A 119 -2.73 5.92 -29.25
N HIS A 120 -1.64 6.30 -28.59
CA HIS A 120 -0.73 5.36 -27.95
C HIS A 120 -1.22 5.04 -26.55
N ALA A 121 -1.33 3.75 -26.24
CA ALA A 121 -1.59 3.30 -24.87
C ALA A 121 -0.34 3.59 -24.01
N PRO A 122 -0.41 4.50 -23.02
CA PRO A 122 0.73 4.74 -22.14
C PRO A 122 1.02 3.50 -21.29
N HIS A 123 2.30 3.19 -21.12
CA HIS A 123 2.73 2.28 -20.07
C HIS A 123 2.64 3.01 -18.72
N LEU A 124 1.60 2.70 -17.96
CA LEU A 124 1.36 3.23 -16.63
C LEU A 124 1.89 2.25 -15.58
N TYR A 125 2.24 2.79 -14.42
CA TYR A 125 2.76 2.06 -13.25
C TYR A 125 1.92 2.39 -12.00
N PHE A 126 0.67 2.82 -12.19
CA PHE A 126 -0.27 3.05 -11.10
C PHE A 126 -0.53 1.74 -10.34
N GLU A 127 -0.64 0.63 -11.07
CA GLU A 127 -0.72 -0.71 -10.50
C GLU A 127 0.50 -1.05 -9.64
N THR A 128 1.71 -0.75 -10.12
CA THR A 128 2.95 -1.10 -9.43
C THR A 128 3.00 -0.37 -8.10
N SER A 129 2.67 0.91 -8.09
CA SER A 129 2.65 1.73 -6.89
C SER A 129 1.65 1.20 -5.83
N ALA A 130 0.40 0.94 -6.24
CA ALA A 130 -0.65 0.44 -5.35
C ALA A 130 -0.37 -0.99 -4.82
N VAL A 131 0.14 -1.87 -5.68
CA VAL A 131 0.49 -3.26 -5.33
C VAL A 131 1.67 -3.29 -4.36
N LEU A 132 2.71 -2.49 -4.59
CA LEU A 132 3.86 -2.40 -3.68
C LEU A 132 3.41 -1.97 -2.28
N ILE A 133 2.62 -0.91 -2.16
CA ILE A 133 2.07 -0.47 -0.85
C ILE A 133 1.31 -1.60 -0.16
N THR A 134 0.47 -2.30 -0.90
CA THR A 134 -0.35 -3.40 -0.36
C THR A 134 0.51 -4.55 0.14
N LEU A 135 1.52 -4.98 -0.64
CA LEU A 135 2.45 -6.06 -0.25
C LEU A 135 3.29 -5.67 0.97
N ILE A 136 3.71 -4.41 1.06
CA ILE A 136 4.45 -3.90 2.22
C ILE A 136 3.55 -3.87 3.46
N LEU A 137 2.29 -3.46 3.33
CA LEU A 137 1.31 -3.55 4.42
C LEU A 137 1.13 -4.99 4.90
N LEU A 138 1.04 -5.93 3.96
CA LEU A 138 0.93 -7.35 4.27
C LEU A 138 2.15 -7.85 5.05
N GLY A 139 3.36 -7.48 4.62
CA GLY A 139 4.60 -7.79 5.33
C GLY A 139 4.60 -7.25 6.76
N LYS A 140 4.26 -5.98 6.96
CA LYS A 140 4.14 -5.37 8.31
C LYS A 140 3.06 -6.05 9.15
N LEU A 141 1.96 -6.50 8.54
CA LEU A 141 0.89 -7.22 9.24
C LEU A 141 1.38 -8.60 9.72
N PHE A 142 2.11 -9.34 8.88
CA PHE A 142 2.72 -10.60 9.27
C PHE A 142 3.76 -10.41 10.38
N GLU A 143 4.61 -9.39 10.27
CA GLU A 143 5.58 -9.04 11.31
C GLU A 143 4.89 -8.74 12.65
N ALA A 144 3.82 -7.93 12.64
CA ALA A 144 3.05 -7.60 13.84
C ALA A 144 2.39 -8.84 14.47
N LYS A 145 1.82 -9.74 13.65
CA LYS A 145 1.24 -11.00 14.13
C LYS A 145 2.29 -11.95 14.71
N ALA A 146 3.46 -12.06 14.08
CA ALA A 146 4.54 -12.91 14.56
C ALA A 146 5.13 -12.41 15.89
N LYS A 147 5.33 -11.08 16.02
CA LYS A 147 5.79 -10.45 17.27
C LYS A 147 4.74 -10.53 18.40
N GLY A 148 3.45 -10.56 18.08
CA GLY A 148 2.38 -10.81 19.04
C GLY A 148 2.53 -12.17 19.72
N ARG A 149 2.71 -13.22 18.91
CA ARG A 149 2.79 -14.61 19.39
C ARG A 149 4.04 -14.93 20.21
N SER A 150 5.16 -14.25 19.96
CA SER A 150 6.40 -14.45 20.75
C SER A 150 6.41 -13.70 22.08
N SER A 151 5.46 -12.78 22.29
CA SER A 151 5.31 -12.03 23.55
C SER A 151 4.34 -12.71 24.52
N GLU A 152 3.58 -13.69 24.02
CA GLU A 152 2.63 -14.53 24.76
C GLU A 152 3.22 -15.91 25.15
N ALA A 153 4.47 -16.19 24.73
CA ALA A 153 5.24 -17.37 25.09
C ALA A 153 6.39 -16.97 26.02
#